data_AF-A0A7V8WSW0-F1
#
_entry.id   AF-A0A7V8WSW0-F1
#
_cell.length_a   1.000
_cell.length_b   1.000
_cell.length_c   1.000
_cell.angle_alpha   90.00
_cell.angle_beta   90.00
_cell.angle_gamma   90.00
#
_symmetry.space_group_name_H-M   'P 1'
#
loop_
_entity.id
_entity.type
_entity.pdbx_description
1 polymer ?
#
loop_
_entity_poly.entity_id
_entity_poly.type
_entity_poly.pdbx_seq_one_letter_code
_entity_poly.pdbx_strand_id
1 'polypeptide(L)'
;MVTTETPLIERHIKEDLHRPGPSEARLVASGVSVWAIIGYLPTVDGEIDQVAEDYDIEPEAVRAAIAYYHQERAAIDARLAANAGSRPIHANHFPAA
;
A
#
# COMPACT_ATOMS: atom_id res chain seq x y z
N MET A 1 5.16 26.55 -0.80
CA MET A 1 4.05 26.01 -1.62
C MET A 1 3.41 24.93 -0.77
N VAL A 2 2.11 25.03 -0.49
CA VAL A 2 1.41 24.13 0.43
C VAL A 2 1.15 22.80 -0.30
N THR A 3 1.74 21.75 0.25
CA THR A 3 1.75 20.37 -0.23
C THR A 3 0.32 19.83 -0.29
N THR A 4 -0.23 19.63 -1.50
CA THR A 4 -1.58 19.08 -1.71
C THR A 4 -1.69 17.58 -1.42
N GLU A 5 -0.62 16.96 -0.93
CA GLU A 5 -0.54 15.52 -0.68
C GLU A 5 -1.24 15.11 0.63
N THR A 6 -1.29 16.00 1.63
CA THR A 6 -1.93 15.74 2.93
C THR A 6 -3.45 15.51 2.86
N PRO A 7 -4.27 16.33 2.19
CA PRO A 7 -5.72 16.12 2.13
C PRO A 7 -6.12 14.85 1.34
N LEU A 8 -5.21 14.33 0.53
CA LEU A 8 -5.38 13.10 -0.24
C LEU A 8 -5.22 11.85 0.64
N ILE A 9 -4.25 11.88 1.55
CA ILE A 9 -4.03 10.84 2.54
C ILE A 9 -5.24 10.71 3.47
N GLU A 10 -5.76 11.81 4.02
CA GLU A 10 -6.90 11.76 4.96
C GLU A 10 -8.21 11.27 4.32
N ARG A 11 -8.38 11.47 3.01
CA ARG A 11 -9.57 11.02 2.28
C ARG A 11 -9.52 9.54 1.92
N HIS A 12 -8.33 9.05 1.57
CA HIS A 12 -8.17 7.71 1.03
C HIS A 12 -7.59 6.72 2.04
N ILE A 13 -6.98 7.16 3.14
CA ILE A 13 -6.32 6.28 4.12
C ILE A 13 -7.02 6.37 5.46
N LYS A 14 -7.40 5.21 6.00
CA LYS A 14 -7.95 5.06 7.35
C LYS A 14 -6.99 4.25 8.19
N GLU A 15 -6.63 4.80 9.34
CA GLU A 15 -5.91 4.08 10.38
C GLU A 15 -6.85 3.11 11.09
N ASP A 16 -6.37 1.89 11.33
CA ASP A 16 -7.13 0.86 12.03
C ASP A 16 -7.17 1.18 13.53
N LEU A 17 -8.33 1.65 14.02
CA LEU A 17 -8.54 2.00 15.44
C LEU A 17 -8.31 0.81 16.39
N HIS A 18 -8.41 -0.43 15.89
CA HIS A 18 -8.22 -1.64 16.70
C HIS A 18 -6.77 -2.13 16.69
N ARG A 19 -5.95 -1.68 15.74
CA ARG A 19 -4.51 -1.92 15.68
C ARG A 19 -3.81 -0.60 15.37
N PRO A 20 -3.65 0.27 16.37
CA PRO A 20 -3.01 1.56 16.16
C PRO A 20 -1.58 1.35 15.66
N GLY A 21 -1.29 1.89 14.48
CA GLY A 21 0.03 1.87 13.89
C GLY A 21 -0.01 2.18 12.39
N PRO A 22 0.93 3.01 11.88
CA PRO A 22 0.97 3.39 10.45
C PRO A 22 1.12 2.18 9.52
N SER A 23 1.65 1.07 10.03
CA SER A 23 1.78 -0.21 9.33
C SER A 23 0.44 -0.90 9.02
N GLU A 24 -0.65 -0.55 9.70
CA GLU A 24 -1.97 -1.16 9.52
C GLU A 24 -2.96 -0.22 8.82
N ALA A 25 -2.46 0.92 8.30
CA ALA A 25 -3.24 1.85 7.50
C ALA A 25 -3.81 1.17 6.25
N ARG A 26 -5.07 1.47 5.92
CA ARG A 26 -5.79 0.87 4.79
C ARG A 26 -6.44 1.92 3.92
N LEU A 27 -6.58 1.62 2.64
CA LEU A 27 -7.38 2.40 1.73
C LEU A 27 -8.86 2.34 2.13
N VAL A 28 -9.53 3.49 2.23
CA VAL A 28 -10.94 3.61 2.59
C VAL A 28 -11.84 2.96 1.53
N ALA A 29 -11.51 3.15 0.25
CA ALA A 29 -12.34 2.71 -0.87
C ALA A 29 -12.35 1.18 -1.02
N SER A 30 -11.20 0.52 -0.85
CA SER A 30 -11.04 -0.91 -1.12
C SER A 30 -10.75 -1.76 0.12
N GLY A 31 -10.38 -1.14 1.25
CA GLY A 31 -9.93 -1.85 2.45
C GLY A 31 -8.53 -2.47 2.33
N VAL A 32 -7.83 -2.26 1.21
CA VAL A 32 -6.49 -2.79 0.96
C VAL A 32 -5.46 -2.08 1.86
N SER A 33 -4.59 -2.84 2.50
CA SER A 33 -3.54 -2.26 3.34
C SER A 33 -2.46 -1.55 2.53
N VAL A 34 -1.99 -0.40 3.02
CA VAL A 34 -0.94 0.40 2.35
C VAL A 34 0.34 -0.42 2.14
N TRP A 35 0.77 -1.18 3.15
CA TRP A 35 1.97 -2.03 3.03
C TRP A 35 1.85 -3.09 1.94
N ALA A 36 0.65 -3.56 1.61
CA ALA A 36 0.44 -4.54 0.54
C ALA A 36 0.67 -3.92 -0.85
N ILE A 37 0.17 -2.70 -1.06
CA ILE A 37 0.39 -1.92 -2.29
C ILE A 37 1.87 -1.63 -2.47
N ILE A 38 2.54 -1.16 -1.41
CA ILE A 38 3.97 -0.84 -1.44
C ILE A 38 4.83 -2.09 -1.63
N GLY A 39 4.44 -3.22 -1.03
CA GLY A 39 5.12 -4.50 -1.23
C GLY A 39 4.93 -5.08 -2.63
N TYR A 40 3.84 -4.72 -3.32
CA TYR A 40 3.55 -5.16 -4.68
C TYR A 40 4.18 -4.27 -5.75
N LEU A 41 4.39 -2.98 -5.45
CA LEU A 41 4.98 -2.00 -6.38
C LEU A 41 6.26 -2.49 -7.10
N PRO A 42 7.24 -3.14 -6.41
CA PRO A 42 8.44 -3.66 -7.07
C PRO A 42 8.19 -4.84 -8.01
N THR A 43 7.03 -5.51 -7.92
CA THR A 43 6.70 -6.66 -8.79
C THR A 43 6.22 -6.23 -10.17
N VAL A 44 5.79 -4.98 -10.31
CA VAL A 44 5.36 -4.36 -11.57
C VAL A 44 6.27 -3.18 -11.96
N ASP A 45 7.54 -3.23 -11.55
CA ASP A 45 8.57 -2.21 -11.85
C ASP A 45 8.19 -0.75 -11.46
N GLY A 46 7.29 -0.57 -10.49
CA GLY A 46 6.85 0.76 -10.08
C GLY A 46 5.64 1.32 -10.85
N GLU A 47 5.04 0.54 -11.74
CA GLU A 47 3.93 0.98 -12.58
C GLU A 47 2.64 1.18 -11.78
N ILE A 48 2.29 2.46 -11.55
CA ILE A 48 1.13 2.86 -10.73
C ILE A 48 -0.18 2.38 -11.35
N ASP A 49 -0.33 2.52 -12.67
CA ASP A 49 -1.57 2.16 -13.37
C ASP A 49 -1.78 0.64 -13.35
N GLN A 50 -0.69 -0.13 -13.41
CA GLN A 50 -0.74 -1.59 -13.28
C GLN A 50 -1.18 -2.01 -11.87
N VAL A 51 -0.61 -1.41 -10.82
CA VAL A 51 -1.06 -1.67 -9.44
C VAL A 51 -2.51 -1.27 -9.22
N ALA A 52 -2.94 -0.16 -9.82
CA ALA A 52 -4.32 0.31 -9.75
C ALA A 52 -5.27 -0.72 -10.38
N GLU A 53 -4.93 -1.25 -11.55
CA GLU A 53 -5.70 -2.29 -12.23
C GLU A 53 -5.73 -3.61 -11.44
N ASP A 54 -4.57 -4.10 -10.97
CA ASP A 54 -4.46 -5.39 -10.28
C ASP A 54 -5.19 -5.42 -8.93
N TYR A 55 -5.29 -4.27 -8.26
CA TYR A 55 -6.02 -4.13 -6.99
C TYR A 55 -7.43 -3.57 -7.15
N ASP A 56 -7.87 -3.29 -8.39
CA ASP A 56 -9.15 -2.64 -8.70
C ASP A 56 -9.38 -1.35 -7.87
N ILE A 57 -8.37 -0.48 -7.86
CA ILE A 57 -8.38 0.80 -7.14
C ILE A 57 -8.03 1.96 -8.07
N GLU A 58 -8.34 3.18 -7.64
CA GLU A 58 -7.97 4.37 -8.40
C GLU A 58 -6.43 4.60 -8.35
N PRO A 59 -5.81 5.04 -9.46
CA PRO A 59 -4.39 5.41 -9.48
C PRO A 59 -4.04 6.48 -8.44
N GLU A 60 -5.00 7.34 -8.12
CA GLU A 60 -4.86 8.37 -7.08
C GLU A 60 -4.72 7.74 -5.67
N ALA A 61 -5.39 6.62 -5.42
CA ALA A 61 -5.26 5.87 -4.17
C ALA A 61 -3.88 5.19 -4.05
N VAL A 62 -3.32 4.70 -5.16
CA VAL A 62 -1.94 4.17 -5.20
C VAL A 62 -0.93 5.29 -4.91
N ARG A 63 -1.12 6.48 -5.50
CA ARG A 63 -0.27 7.65 -5.21
C ARG A 63 -0.37 8.06 -3.74
N ALA A 64 -1.57 8.05 -3.15
CA ALA A 64 -1.76 8.33 -1.72
C ALA A 64 -1.01 7.30 -0.85
N ALA A 65 -1.06 6.01 -1.21
CA ALA A 65 -0.32 4.95 -0.52
C ALA A 65 1.21 5.18 -0.59
N ILE A 66 1.73 5.59 -1.76
CA ILE A 66 3.16 5.94 -1.93
C ILE A 66 3.53 7.17 -1.10
N ALA A 67 2.72 8.23 -1.11
CA ALA A 67 2.96 9.42 -0.31
C ALA A 67 2.98 9.10 1.20
N TYR A 68 2.05 8.26 1.66
CA TYR A 68 2.02 7.78 3.05
C TYR A 68 3.25 6.93 3.38
N TYR A 69 3.70 6.07 2.46
CA TYR A 69 4.94 5.33 2.61
C TYR A 69 6.16 6.22 2.76
N HIS A 70 6.25 7.33 2.03
CA HIS A 70 7.36 8.27 2.20
C HIS A 70 7.37 8.93 3.58
N GLN A 71 6.21 9.19 4.17
CA GLN A 71 6.10 9.77 5.52
C GLN A 71 6.43 8.75 6.61
N GLU A 72 5.95 7.51 6.47
CA GLU A 72 6.02 6.46 7.49
C GLU A 72 6.95 5.30 7.10
N ARG A 73 7.98 5.61 6.31
CA ARG A 73 8.84 4.63 5.64
C ARG A 73 9.37 3.56 6.57
N ALA A 74 9.91 3.98 7.72
CA ALA A 74 10.50 3.08 8.70
C ALA A 74 9.49 2.08 9.27
N ALA A 75 8.24 2.50 9.51
CA ALA A 75 7.21 1.64 10.09
C ALA A 75 6.65 0.64 9.07
N ILE A 76 6.53 1.06 7.80
CA ILE A 76 6.08 0.19 6.72
C ILE A 76 7.18 -0.79 6.30
N ASP A 77 8.44 -0.34 6.20
CA ASP A 77 9.59 -1.22 5.93
C ASP A 77 9.75 -2.28 7.02
N ALA A 78 9.60 -1.92 8.29
CA ALA A 78 9.61 -2.89 9.40
C ALA A 78 8.49 -3.94 9.27
N ARG A 79 7.29 -3.53 8.86
CA ARG A 79 6.15 -4.44 8.61
C ARG A 79 6.41 -5.35 7.42
N LEU A 80 6.95 -4.81 6.32
CA LEU A 80 7.33 -5.56 5.13
C LEU A 80 8.41 -6.58 5.46
N ALA A 81 9.43 -6.21 6.23
CA ALA A 81 10.47 -7.12 6.69
C ALA A 81 9.90 -8.25 7.58
N ALA A 82 9.02 -7.93 8.52
CA ALA A 82 8.34 -8.92 9.36
C ALA A 82 7.45 -9.87 8.53
N ASN A 83 6.80 -9.36 7.47
CA ASN A 83 5.97 -10.15 6.57
C ASN A 83 6.80 -11.03 5.62
N ALA A 84 7.92 -10.50 5.10
CA ALA A 84 8.87 -11.24 4.28
C ALA A 84 9.52 -12.39 5.05
N GLY A 85 9.78 -12.21 6.35
CA GLY A 85 10.23 -13.28 7.24
C GLY A 85 9.19 -14.39 7.51
N SER A 86 7.91 -14.13 7.24
CA SER A 86 6.81 -15.11 7.39
C SER A 86 6.35 -15.74 6.08
N ARG A 87 6.80 -15.24 4.91
CA ARG A 87 6.51 -15.84 3.59
C ARG A 87 7.70 -16.69 3.15
N PRO A 88 7.58 -18.03 3.01
CA PRO A 88 8.44 -18.71 2.07
C PRO A 88 8.21 -18.06 0.70
N ILE A 89 9.28 -17.55 0.13
CA ILE A 89 9.42 -17.27 -1.30
C ILE A 89 8.88 -18.48 -2.08
N HIS A 90 8.08 -18.24 -3.12
CA HIS A 90 7.34 -19.20 -3.96
C HIS A 90 5.89 -19.53 -3.57
N ALA A 91 4.96 -18.76 -4.16
CA ALA A 91 3.85 -19.33 -4.92
C ALA A 91 3.29 -18.24 -5.85
N ASN A 92 3.87 -18.13 -7.05
CA ASN A 92 3.11 -17.68 -8.20
C ASN A 92 1.92 -18.64 -8.37
N HIS A 93 0.71 -18.16 -8.14
CA HIS A 93 -0.49 -18.80 -8.65
C HIS A 93 -1.48 -17.72 -9.07
N PHE A 94 -1.22 -17.12 -10.23
CA PHE A 94 -2.28 -16.61 -11.09
C PHE A 94 -2.81 -17.81 -11.88
N PRO A 95 -4.05 -18.29 -11.67
CA PRO A 95 -4.68 -19.13 -12.66
C PRO A 95 -5.20 -18.23 -13.79
N ALA A 96 -4.63 -18.42 -14.98
CA ALA A 96 -5.26 -18.01 -16.22
C ALA A 96 -6.41 -18.99 -16.52
N ALA A 97 -7.64 -18.49 -16.66
CA ALA A 97 -8.70 -19.00 -17.53
C ALA A 97 -9.90 -18.06 -17.52
#